data_AF-A0A9E3VTV2-F1
#
_entry.id   AF-A0A9E3VTV2-F1
#
_cell.length_a   1.000
_cell.length_b   1.000
_cell.length_c   1.000
_cell.angle_alpha   90.00
_cell.angle_beta   90.00
_cell.angle_gamma   90.00
#
_symmetry.space_group_name_H-M   'P 1'
#
loop_
_entity.id
_entity.type
_entity.pdbx_description
1 polymer ?
#
loop_
_entity_poly.entity_id
_entity_poly.type
_entity_poly.pdbx_seq_one_letter_code
_entity_poly.pdbx_strand_id
1 'polypeptide(L)'
;MPSLQELLFLSIIILVLSMTGVWPTIIRGIRQLRGDAVEEPVSPAPPKDLDLCYRMLGISPTASWDEIERAYRRKAKVHHPDHGGDEDTMRALNEAFALLKRARSARR
;
A
#
# COMPACT_ATOMS: atom_id res chain seq x y z
N MET A 1 35.38 -16.18 -16.33
CA MET A 1 34.33 -15.54 -17.13
C MET A 1 33.28 -16.61 -17.41
N PRO A 2 32.04 -16.46 -16.92
CA PRO A 2 31.02 -17.50 -17.07
C PRO A 2 30.64 -17.67 -18.54
N SER A 3 30.39 -18.91 -18.94
CA SER A 3 30.06 -19.26 -20.32
C SER A 3 28.64 -18.81 -20.71
N LEU A 4 28.42 -18.54 -22.00
CA LEU A 4 27.12 -18.12 -22.52
C LEU A 4 26.01 -19.15 -22.21
N GLN A 5 26.39 -20.43 -22.14
CA GLN A 5 25.48 -21.52 -21.80
C GLN A 5 25.05 -21.48 -20.32
N GLU A 6 25.96 -21.13 -19.39
CA GLU A 6 25.64 -20.95 -17.97
C GLU A 6 24.74 -19.74 -17.72
N LEU A 7 24.94 -18.64 -18.46
CA LEU A 7 24.07 -17.47 -18.38
C LEU A 7 22.64 -17.78 -18.85
N LEU A 8 22.49 -18.64 -19.87
CA LEU A 8 21.18 -19.09 -20.33
C LEU A 8 20.50 -19.98 -19.29
N PHE A 9 21.22 -20.93 -18.69
CA PHE A 9 20.66 -21.74 -17.60
C PHE A 9 20.23 -20.89 -16.40
N LEU A 10 21.06 -19.92 -15.98
CA LEU A 10 20.71 -19.01 -14.90
C LEU A 10 19.47 -18.17 -15.25
N SER A 11 19.36 -17.67 -16.48
CA SER A 11 18.18 -16.90 -16.90
C SER A 11 16.90 -17.73 -16.91
N ILE A 12 16.96 -18.99 -17.35
CA ILE A 12 15.82 -19.91 -17.36
C ILE A 12 15.41 -20.27 -15.92
N ILE A 13 16.37 -20.50 -15.03
CA ILE A 13 16.11 -20.75 -13.60
C ILE A 13 15.44 -19.52 -12.96
N ILE A 14 15.95 -18.32 -13.24
CA ILE A 14 15.35 -17.06 -12.74
C ILE A 14 13.94 -16.86 -13.29
N LEU A 15 13.70 -17.17 -14.56
CA LEU A 15 12.40 -17.06 -15.22
C LEU A 15 11.38 -18.04 -14.61
N VAL A 16 11.79 -19.29 -14.37
CA VAL A 16 10.95 -20.33 -13.74
C VAL A 16 10.65 -19.98 -12.28
N LEU A 17 11.63 -19.49 -11.52
CA LEU A 17 11.42 -19.00 -10.14
C LEU A 17 10.50 -17.76 -10.08
N SER A 18 10.50 -16.94 -11.12
CA SER A 18 9.62 -15.76 -11.22
C SER A 18 8.18 -16.14 -11.59
N MET A 19 7.97 -17.20 -12.39
CA MET A 19 6.64 -17.66 -12.81
C MET A 19 5.85 -18.40 -11.71
N THR A 20 6.52 -18.95 -10.69
CA THR A 20 5.83 -19.68 -9.61
C THR A 20 5.17 -18.78 -8.57
N GLY A 21 5.30 -17.46 -8.67
CA GLY A 21 4.66 -16.50 -7.76
C GLY A 21 5.19 -16.56 -6.31
N VAL A 22 6.32 -17.24 -6.10
CA VAL A 22 6.96 -17.37 -4.79
C VAL A 22 7.89 -16.18 -4.50
N TRP A 23 8.34 -15.48 -5.55
CA TRP A 23 9.19 -14.29 -5.45
C TRP A 23 8.59 -13.16 -4.58
N PRO A 24 7.29 -12.78 -4.71
CA PRO A 24 6.64 -11.84 -3.80
C PRO A 24 6.59 -12.32 -2.35
N THR A 25 6.41 -13.63 -2.11
CA THR A 25 6.32 -14.24 -0.77
C THR A 25 7.68 -14.29 -0.08
N ILE A 26 8.74 -14.59 -0.84
CA ILE A 26 10.13 -14.56 -0.37
C ILE A 26 10.56 -13.13 -0.06
N ILE A 27 10.19 -12.14 -0.89
CA ILE A 27 10.46 -10.72 -0.61
C ILE A 27 9.74 -10.26 0.67
N ARG A 28 8.51 -10.73 0.92
CA ARG A 28 7.78 -10.47 2.18
C ARG A 28 8.49 -11.12 3.38
N GLY A 29 9.04 -12.33 3.22
CA GLY A 29 9.78 -13.05 4.27
C GLY A 29 11.17 -12.47 4.58
N ILE A 30 11.92 -12.03 3.56
CA ILE A 30 13.27 -11.45 3.74
C ILE A 30 13.22 -10.09 4.43
N ARG A 31 12.08 -9.38 4.38
CA ARG A 31 11.87 -8.10 5.10
C ARG A 31 11.95 -8.27 6.62
N GLN A 32 11.58 -9.44 7.16
CA GLN A 32 11.61 -9.69 8.61
C GLN A 32 13.02 -9.93 9.17
N LEU A 33 13.98 -10.29 8.32
CA LEU A 33 15.33 -10.66 8.75
C LEU A 33 16.31 -9.49 8.77
N ARG A 34 15.97 -8.36 8.15
CA ARG A 34 16.84 -7.18 8.05
C ARG A 34 16.24 -6.06 8.89
N GLY A 35 16.53 -6.10 10.19
CA GLY A 35 16.18 -5.07 11.17
C GLY A 35 16.88 -3.74 10.93
N ASP A 36 16.67 -3.14 9.77
CA ASP A 36 16.92 -1.72 9.53
C ASP A 36 15.56 -1.04 9.38
N ALA A 37 15.33 -0.08 10.27
CA ALA A 37 14.19 0.79 10.32
C ALA A 37 13.97 1.50 8.98
N VAL A 38 13.23 0.87 8.07
CA VAL A 38 12.30 1.62 7.25
C VAL A 38 11.21 2.02 8.22
N GLU A 39 11.00 3.33 8.40
CA GLU A 39 9.74 3.82 8.94
C GLU A 39 8.62 3.15 8.16
N GLU A 40 8.09 2.04 8.69
CA GLU A 40 6.88 1.45 8.18
C GLU A 40 5.82 2.54 8.31
N PRO A 41 5.09 2.93 7.25
CA PRO A 41 3.85 3.62 7.48
C PRO A 41 2.90 2.57 8.08
N VAL A 42 2.99 2.45 9.40
CA VAL A 42 1.97 2.04 10.37
C VAL A 42 0.79 1.33 9.70
N SER A 43 0.83 -0.01 9.75
CA SER A 43 -0.40 -0.78 9.82
C SER A 43 -0.45 -1.55 11.14
N PRO A 44 -0.82 -0.85 12.24
CA PRO A 44 -1.69 -1.50 13.21
C PRO A 44 -2.76 -0.54 13.76
N ALA A 45 -4.02 -0.98 13.70
CA ALA A 45 -5.22 -0.31 14.17
C ALA A 45 -5.69 0.92 13.34
N PRO A 46 -7.02 1.14 13.24
CA PRO A 46 -7.60 2.27 12.52
C PRO A 46 -6.94 3.59 12.94
N PRO A 47 -6.57 4.47 12.00
CA PRO A 47 -5.92 5.74 12.30
C PRO A 47 -6.87 6.62 13.12
N LYS A 48 -6.75 6.61 14.45
CA LYS A 48 -7.56 7.50 15.32
C LYS A 48 -7.20 8.97 15.08
N ASP A 49 -6.00 9.22 14.57
CA ASP A 49 -5.49 10.55 14.30
C ASP A 49 -5.97 11.07 12.94
N LEU A 50 -6.61 12.24 12.98
CA LEU A 50 -7.10 12.95 11.79
C LEU A 50 -5.95 13.28 10.82
N ASP A 51 -4.80 13.70 11.34
CA ASP A 51 -3.59 13.98 10.56
C ASP A 51 -3.13 12.78 9.73
N LEU A 52 -3.17 11.58 10.31
CA LEU A 52 -2.79 10.36 9.60
C LEU A 52 -3.80 10.05 8.48
N CYS A 53 -5.08 10.32 8.69
CA CYS A 53 -6.11 10.16 7.66
C CYS A 53 -5.86 11.11 6.46
N TYR A 54 -5.51 12.37 6.71
CA TYR A 54 -5.16 13.33 5.64
C TYR A 54 -3.92 12.90 4.87
N ARG A 55 -2.88 12.43 5.58
CA ARG A 55 -1.66 11.89 4.96
C ARG A 55 -1.94 10.63 4.14
N MET A 56 -2.75 9.71 4.66
CA MET A 56 -3.21 8.51 3.94
C MET A 56 -3.95 8.85 2.65
N LEU A 57 -4.73 9.93 2.62
CA LEU A 57 -5.39 10.43 1.41
C LEU A 57 -4.45 11.26 0.52
N GLY A 58 -3.29 11.69 1.03
CA GLY A 58 -2.30 12.47 0.31
C GLY A 58 -2.72 13.92 0.10
N ILE A 59 -3.40 14.50 1.09
CA ILE A 59 -3.97 15.85 1.05
C ILE A 59 -3.58 16.63 2.30
N SER A 60 -3.70 17.95 2.23
CA SER A 60 -3.45 18.82 3.38
C SER A 60 -4.49 18.59 4.49
N PRO A 61 -4.13 18.70 5.79
CA PRO A 61 -5.11 18.77 6.88
C PRO A 61 -6.05 19.99 6.80
N THR A 62 -5.69 20.99 6.00
CA THR A 62 -6.53 22.16 5.68
C THR A 62 -7.40 21.95 4.44
N ALA A 63 -7.37 20.77 3.81
CA ALA A 63 -8.10 20.51 2.58
C ALA A 63 -9.62 20.59 2.80
N SER A 64 -10.31 21.06 1.77
CA SER A 64 -11.77 21.12 1.74
C SER A 64 -12.38 19.72 1.61
N TRP A 65 -13.66 19.59 1.95
CA TRP A 65 -14.36 18.31 1.82
C TRP A 65 -14.43 17.78 0.38
N ASP A 66 -14.56 18.69 -0.59
CA ASP A 66 -14.52 18.32 -2.01
C ASP A 66 -13.17 17.66 -2.37
N GLU A 67 -12.06 18.21 -1.86
CA GLU A 67 -10.74 17.64 -2.07
C GLU A 67 -10.56 16.28 -1.39
N ILE A 68 -11.10 16.11 -0.18
CA ILE A 68 -11.12 14.84 0.56
C ILE A 68 -11.82 13.76 -0.27
N GLU A 69 -13.03 14.06 -0.75
CA GLU A 69 -13.84 13.12 -1.52
C GLU A 69 -13.20 12.79 -2.86
N ARG A 70 -12.66 13.79 -3.56
CA ARG A 70 -11.92 13.58 -4.80
C ARG A 70 -10.67 12.73 -4.58
N ALA A 71 -9.90 12.97 -3.51
CA ALA A 71 -8.69 12.20 -3.21
C ALA A 71 -9.03 10.74 -2.89
N TYR A 72 -10.08 10.52 -2.10
CA TYR A 72 -10.60 9.19 -1.81
C TYR A 72 -10.98 8.45 -3.09
N ARG A 73 -11.80 9.05 -3.96
CA ARG A 73 -12.23 8.42 -5.23
C ARG A 73 -11.05 8.08 -6.14
N ARG A 74 -10.03 8.95 -6.22
CA ARG A 74 -8.82 8.69 -7.01
C ARG A 74 -8.04 7.49 -6.48
N LYS A 75 -7.77 7.45 -5.17
CA LYS A 75 -7.03 6.33 -4.55
C LYS A 75 -7.83 5.04 -4.54
N ALA A 76 -9.14 5.11 -4.34
CA ALA A 76 -10.04 3.97 -4.40
C ALA A 76 -10.01 3.27 -5.76
N LYS A 77 -10.00 4.05 -6.85
CA LYS A 77 -9.91 3.50 -8.21
C LYS A 77 -8.57 2.80 -8.47
N VAL A 78 -7.48 3.27 -7.86
CA VAL A 78 -6.13 2.70 -8.01
C VAL A 78 -5.97 1.42 -7.20
N HIS A 79 -6.50 1.38 -5.97
CA HIS A 79 -6.35 0.25 -5.05
C HIS A 79 -7.55 -0.71 -5.07
N HIS A 80 -8.43 -0.61 -6.08
CA HIS A 80 -9.60 -1.47 -6.15
C HIS A 80 -9.19 -2.95 -6.35
N PRO A 81 -9.74 -3.90 -5.57
CA PRO A 81 -9.37 -5.31 -5.67
C PRO A 81 -9.62 -5.90 -7.07
N ASP A 82 -10.67 -5.46 -7.77
CA ASP A 82 -10.97 -5.88 -9.15
C ASP A 82 -9.88 -5.53 -10.17
N HIS A 83 -8.98 -4.60 -9.85
CA HIS A 83 -7.87 -4.19 -10.71
C HIS A 83 -6.51 -4.74 -10.23
N GLY A 84 -6.51 -5.72 -9.33
CA GLY A 84 -5.29 -6.25 -8.71
C GLY A 84 -4.78 -5.40 -7.54
N GLY A 85 -5.64 -4.54 -6.99
CA GLY A 85 -5.37 -3.76 -5.80
C GLY A 85 -5.43 -4.59 -4.52
N ASP A 86 -4.92 -4.00 -3.44
CA ASP A 86 -4.78 -4.65 -2.14
C ASP A 86 -6.00 -4.34 -1.24
N GLU A 87 -6.70 -5.39 -0.79
CA GLU A 87 -7.94 -5.25 -0.02
C GLU A 87 -7.70 -4.56 1.34
N ASP A 88 -6.56 -4.82 1.97
CA ASP A 88 -6.18 -4.18 3.24
C ASP A 88 -5.95 -2.67 3.04
N THR A 89 -5.31 -2.28 1.93
CA THR A 89 -5.14 -0.88 1.55
C THR A 89 -6.48 -0.18 1.30
N MET A 90 -7.41 -0.85 0.60
CA MET A 90 -8.77 -0.36 0.35
C MET A 90 -9.55 -0.18 1.67
N ARG A 91 -9.41 -1.13 2.61
CA ARG A 91 -10.02 -1.09 3.93
C ARG A 91 -9.51 0.09 4.74
N ALA A 92 -8.20 0.30 4.81
CA ALA A 92 -7.58 1.44 5.48
C ALA A 92 -8.05 2.79 4.90
N LEU A 93 -8.19 2.87 3.57
CA LEU A 93 -8.68 4.07 2.88
C LEU A 93 -10.13 4.41 3.27
N ASN A 94 -10.98 3.38 3.37
CA ASN A 94 -12.38 3.51 3.77
C ASN A 94 -12.51 3.97 5.23
N GLU A 95 -11.70 3.41 6.12
CA GLU A 95 -11.68 3.79 7.53
C GLU A 95 -11.24 5.24 7.74
N ALA A 96 -10.15 5.66 7.08
CA ALA A 96 -9.66 7.03 7.12
C ALA A 96 -10.73 8.04 6.65
N PHE A 97 -11.42 7.73 5.54
CA PHE A 97 -12.51 8.57 5.05
C PHE A 97 -13.70 8.63 6.02
N ALA A 98 -14.08 7.50 6.63
CA ALA A 98 -15.17 7.44 7.60
C ALA A 98 -14.87 8.27 8.86
N LEU A 99 -13.63 8.23 9.35
CA LEU A 99 -13.17 9.03 10.48
C LEU A 99 -13.22 10.54 10.19
N LEU A 100 -12.73 10.97 9.02
CA LEU A 100 -12.82 12.37 8.60
C LEU A 100 -14.27 12.86 8.52
N LYS A 101 -15.17 12.04 7.97
CA LYS A 101 -16.60 12.33 7.90
C LYS A 101 -17.22 12.50 9.29
N ARG A 102 -16.88 11.61 10.23
CA ARG A 102 -17.34 11.68 11.63
C ARG A 102 -16.83 12.91 12.36
N ALA A 103 -15.53 13.22 12.26
CA ALA A 103 -14.93 14.39 12.91
C ALA A 103 -15.52 15.70 12.40
N ARG A 104 -15.83 15.79 11.10
CA ARG A 104 -16.56 16.92 10.53
C ARG A 104 -17.98 17.01 11.10
N SER A 105 -18.69 15.89 11.20
CA SER A 105 -20.06 15.87 11.73
C SER A 105 -20.12 16.24 13.21
N ALA A 106 -19.12 15.87 14.01
CA ALA A 106 -19.05 16.21 15.43
C ALA A 106 -18.76 17.70 15.68
N ARG A 107 -18.31 18.44 14.67
CA ARG A 107 -18.02 19.89 14.73
C ARG A 107 -19.22 20.74 14.29
N ARG A 108 -20.33 20.13 13.89
CA ARG A 108 -21.58 20.80 13.48
C ARG A 108 -22.60 20.74 14.62
#